data_AF-A0AAP0QXG0-F1
#
_entry.id   AF-A0AAP0QXG0-F1
#
_cell.length_a   1.000
_cell.length_b   1.000
_cell.length_c   1.000
_cell.angle_alpha   90.00
_cell.angle_beta   90.00
_cell.angle_gamma   90.00
#
_symmetry.space_group_name_H-M   'P 1'
#
loop_
_entity.id
_entity.type
_entity.pdbx_description
1 polymer ?
#
loop_
_entity_poly.entity_id
_entity_poly.type
_entity_poly.pdbx_seq_one_letter_code
_entity_poly.pdbx_strand_id
1 'polypeptide(L)'
;MVQSLHQRELAEIKRWWKQLGLVDKLGFGRDRPLECFLWTVGIFPEPYYSNCRIELAKTIALLLVIDDIFDTYGSLSDLVLFTEAIQRWDLGAMEHIPEYMKICYMALYNTTNEISYRILKDHGWNVVPQLKRTWIDIFKAQLSEAKWFSEGYVPTQEQYLRNGVTTGGTYMALVHAFCLMGQGVTKETLAMMEPYPNLFSCSGKILRLWDDLGTAREEQERGDVASSIECYMREKTISCEEEARKHIRQLIRSLWVELNGMLVAPAALPASIVNASLNLARTAQVVYQHGDDSTVTSVNGHIERLFYNPLT
;
A
#
# COMPACT_ATOMS: atom_id res chain seq x y z
N MET A 1 8.56 -11.72 -24.52
CA MET A 1 9.63 -10.80 -24.06
C MET A 1 9.34 -10.20 -22.68
N VAL A 2 8.20 -9.53 -22.48
CA VAL A 2 7.84 -8.90 -21.17
C VAL A 2 7.68 -9.93 -20.04
N GLN A 3 7.03 -11.07 -20.28
CA GLN A 3 6.91 -12.13 -19.26
C GLN A 3 8.27 -12.62 -18.76
N SER A 4 9.25 -12.81 -19.66
CA SER A 4 10.61 -13.21 -19.27
C SER A 4 11.32 -12.15 -18.42
N LEU A 5 11.04 -10.86 -18.65
CA LEU A 5 11.51 -9.79 -17.78
C LEU A 5 10.88 -9.89 -16.38
N HIS A 6 9.55 -10.04 -16.30
CA HIS A 6 8.84 -10.20 -15.02
C HIS A 6 9.33 -11.42 -14.24
N GLN A 7 9.65 -12.53 -14.91
CA GLN A 7 10.22 -13.72 -14.25
C GLN A 7 11.59 -13.45 -13.63
N ARG A 8 12.45 -12.63 -14.27
CA ARG A 8 13.73 -12.23 -13.69
C ARG A 8 13.56 -11.31 -12.49
N GLU A 9 12.67 -10.33 -12.60
CA GLU A 9 12.31 -9.42 -11.49
C GLU A 9 11.77 -10.21 -10.30
N LEU A 10 10.86 -11.16 -10.56
CA LEU A 10 10.30 -12.01 -9.53
C LEU A 10 11.35 -12.91 -8.87
N ALA A 11 12.31 -13.43 -9.63
CA ALA A 11 13.43 -14.20 -9.06
C ALA A 11 14.29 -13.35 -8.12
N GLU A 12 14.50 -12.07 -8.44
CA GLU A 12 15.18 -11.12 -7.56
C GLU A 12 14.41 -10.86 -6.27
N ILE A 13 13.10 -10.60 -6.38
CA ILE A 13 12.22 -10.34 -5.23
C ILE A 13 12.15 -11.58 -4.32
N LYS A 14 11.97 -12.78 -4.89
CA LYS A 14 11.97 -14.04 -4.12
C LYS A 14 13.28 -14.25 -3.38
N ARG A 15 14.41 -13.99 -4.04
CA ARG A 15 15.74 -14.11 -3.40
C ARG A 15 15.89 -13.11 -2.26
N TRP A 16 15.54 -11.85 -2.48
CA TRP A 16 15.58 -10.82 -1.45
C TRP A 16 14.68 -11.19 -0.25
N TRP A 17 13.44 -11.59 -0.51
CA TRP A 17 12.47 -11.93 0.53
C TRP A 17 12.95 -13.11 1.39
N LYS A 18 13.48 -14.15 0.75
CA LYS A 18 14.07 -15.30 1.45
C LYS A 18 15.30 -14.92 2.27
N GLN A 19 16.15 -14.01 1.77
CA GLN A 19 17.32 -13.52 2.50
C GLN A 19 16.95 -12.64 3.68
N LEU A 20 15.88 -11.84 3.54
CA LEU A 20 15.33 -11.05 4.62
C LEU A 20 14.84 -11.94 5.77
N GLY A 21 14.23 -13.09 5.43
CA GLY A 21 13.83 -14.11 6.41
C GLY A 21 12.79 -13.62 7.42
N LEU A 22 12.09 -12.53 7.10
CA LEU A 22 11.25 -11.80 8.05
C LEU A 22 10.05 -12.63 8.49
N VAL A 23 9.31 -13.22 7.55
CA VAL A 23 8.13 -14.04 7.86
C VAL A 23 8.52 -15.30 8.64
N ASP A 24 9.59 -15.99 8.24
CA ASP A 24 10.08 -17.19 8.95
C ASP A 24 10.45 -16.88 10.42
N LYS A 25 10.96 -15.68 10.68
CA LYS A 25 11.37 -15.24 12.02
C LYS A 25 10.20 -14.78 12.88
N LEU A 26 9.20 -14.16 12.28
CA LEU A 26 8.00 -13.69 12.98
C LEU A 26 7.00 -14.83 13.21
N GLY A 27 6.82 -15.72 12.24
CA GLY A 27 5.94 -16.89 12.33
C GLY A 27 4.44 -16.61 12.15
N PHE A 28 4.02 -15.35 12.00
CA PHE A 28 2.61 -14.95 11.86
C PHE A 28 2.31 -14.10 10.61
N GLY A 29 3.32 -13.50 9.97
CA GLY A 29 3.10 -12.60 8.83
C GLY A 29 2.72 -13.35 7.55
N ARG A 30 1.94 -12.70 6.68
CA ARG A 30 1.55 -13.20 5.36
C ARG A 30 2.78 -13.31 4.43
N ASP A 31 3.01 -14.50 3.88
CA ASP A 31 4.07 -14.76 2.89
C ASP A 31 3.54 -14.61 1.45
N ARG A 32 3.40 -13.36 0.98
CA ARG A 32 2.78 -13.05 -0.33
C ARG A 32 3.64 -12.20 -1.28
N PRO A 33 4.95 -12.46 -1.46
CA PRO A 33 5.82 -11.63 -2.30
C PRO A 33 5.40 -11.60 -3.79
N LEU A 34 4.71 -12.63 -4.28
CA LEU A 34 4.20 -12.68 -5.66
C LEU A 34 3.02 -11.72 -5.85
N GLU A 35 2.15 -11.60 -4.85
CA GLU A 35 1.02 -10.67 -4.86
C GLU A 35 1.53 -9.22 -4.77
N CYS A 36 2.51 -8.96 -3.90
CA CYS A 36 3.19 -7.66 -3.83
C CYS A 36 3.83 -7.28 -5.18
N PHE A 37 4.44 -8.24 -5.88
CA PHE A 37 4.98 -7.99 -7.21
C PHE A 37 3.88 -7.74 -8.26
N LEU A 38 2.79 -8.51 -8.23
CA LEU A 38 1.64 -8.31 -9.12
C LEU A 38 1.10 -6.87 -9.04
N TRP A 39 1.01 -6.32 -7.83
CA TRP A 39 0.63 -4.92 -7.62
C TRP A 39 1.52 -3.96 -8.41
N THR A 40 2.84 -4.14 -8.33
CA THR A 40 3.76 -3.26 -9.02
C THR A 40 3.73 -3.40 -10.54
N VAL A 41 3.42 -4.60 -11.05
CA VAL A 41 3.19 -4.82 -12.49
C VAL A 41 1.95 -4.07 -12.97
N GLY A 42 0.90 -4.02 -12.15
CA GLY A 42 -0.29 -3.24 -12.42
C GLY A 42 -0.01 -1.73 -12.43
N ILE A 43 0.77 -1.22 -11.47
CA ILE A 43 1.16 0.20 -11.37
C ILE A 43 2.08 0.60 -12.54
N PHE A 44 3.04 -0.26 -12.89
CA PHE A 44 4.08 0.00 -13.89
C PHE A 44 4.09 -1.09 -14.98
N PRO A 45 3.13 -1.09 -15.91
CA PRO A 45 3.07 -2.09 -16.97
C PRO A 45 4.22 -1.95 -17.99
N GLU A 46 4.86 -0.78 -18.10
CA GLU A 46 5.89 -0.55 -19.09
C GLU A 46 7.23 -1.22 -18.72
N PRO A 47 7.92 -1.88 -19.66
CA PRO A 47 9.08 -2.71 -19.35
C PRO A 47 10.26 -1.93 -18.75
N TYR A 48 10.41 -0.64 -19.07
CA TYR A 48 11.51 0.19 -18.59
C TYR A 48 11.42 0.57 -17.10
N TYR A 49 10.29 0.34 -16.43
CA TYR A 49 10.12 0.56 -14.98
C TYR A 49 10.54 -0.65 -14.12
N SER A 50 11.47 -1.48 -14.60
CA SER A 50 11.94 -2.69 -13.91
C SER A 50 12.40 -2.45 -12.47
N ASN A 51 13.27 -1.46 -12.27
CA ASN A 51 13.75 -1.10 -10.93
C ASN A 51 12.62 -0.56 -10.04
N CYS A 52 11.68 0.22 -10.60
CA CYS A 52 10.54 0.71 -9.86
C CYS A 52 9.67 -0.44 -9.37
N ARG A 53 9.41 -1.46 -10.21
CA ARG A 53 8.66 -2.65 -9.82
C ARG A 53 9.35 -3.43 -8.71
N ILE A 54 10.64 -3.72 -8.88
CA ILE A 54 11.40 -4.49 -7.89
C ILE A 54 11.41 -3.79 -6.54
N GLU A 55 11.83 -2.51 -6.49
CA GLU A 55 11.98 -1.82 -5.21
C GLU A 55 10.64 -1.51 -4.55
N LEU A 56 9.61 -1.14 -5.33
CA LEU A 56 8.29 -0.92 -4.76
C LEU A 56 7.66 -2.23 -4.24
N ALA A 57 7.91 -3.37 -4.88
CA ALA A 57 7.39 -4.66 -4.42
C ALA A 57 7.99 -5.06 -3.06
N LYS A 58 9.26 -4.75 -2.83
CA LYS A 58 9.91 -4.92 -1.52
C LYS A 58 9.22 -4.06 -0.46
N THR A 59 8.96 -2.79 -0.78
CA THR A 59 8.30 -1.85 0.12
C THR A 59 6.88 -2.31 0.46
N ILE A 60 6.11 -2.79 -0.52
CA ILE A 60 4.77 -3.36 -0.30
C ILE A 60 4.83 -4.64 0.55
N ALA A 61 5.81 -5.51 0.32
CA ALA A 61 5.98 -6.72 1.12
C ALA A 61 6.30 -6.41 2.60
N LEU A 62 7.08 -5.36 2.87
CA LEU A 62 7.30 -4.89 4.23
C LEU A 62 6.02 -4.32 4.84
N LEU A 63 5.27 -3.51 4.09
CA LEU A 63 3.99 -2.98 4.56
C LEU A 63 3.03 -4.10 4.96
N LEU A 64 2.96 -5.18 4.17
CA LEU A 64 2.10 -6.33 4.47
C LEU A 64 2.41 -6.97 5.83
N VAL A 65 3.70 -7.14 6.15
CA VAL A 65 4.10 -7.70 7.45
C VAL A 65 3.83 -6.72 8.59
N ILE A 66 4.04 -5.42 8.35
CA ILE A 66 3.75 -4.38 9.33
C ILE A 66 2.25 -4.35 9.62
N ASP A 67 1.41 -4.48 8.59
CA ASP A 67 -0.05 -4.60 8.70
C ASP A 67 -0.45 -5.75 9.64
N ASP A 68 0.11 -6.95 9.44
CA ASP A 68 -0.13 -8.11 10.33
C ASP A 68 0.31 -7.88 11.77
N ILE A 69 1.36 -7.08 11.98
CA ILE A 69 1.78 -6.68 13.34
C ILE A 69 0.71 -5.80 13.98
N PHE A 70 0.11 -4.86 13.24
CA PHE A 70 -0.84 -3.89 13.79
C PHE A 70 -2.26 -4.44 13.96
N ASP A 71 -2.77 -5.22 13.01
CA ASP A 71 -4.17 -5.66 12.99
C ASP A 71 -4.38 -7.03 13.67
N THR A 72 -3.34 -7.86 13.77
CA THR A 72 -3.48 -9.27 14.17
C THR A 72 -2.64 -9.65 15.39
N TYR A 73 -1.34 -9.29 15.41
CA TYR A 73 -0.41 -9.88 16.39
C TYR A 73 -0.02 -8.98 17.56
N GLY A 74 0.24 -7.70 17.31
CA GLY A 74 0.83 -6.78 18.28
C GLY A 74 -0.16 -6.34 19.35
N SER A 75 0.30 -6.29 20.60
CA SER A 75 -0.46 -5.65 21.68
C SER A 75 -0.47 -4.13 21.50
N LEU A 76 -1.54 -3.44 21.91
CA LEU A 76 -1.63 -1.98 21.76
C LEU A 76 -0.43 -1.25 22.40
N SER A 77 0.09 -1.72 23.54
CA SER A 77 1.30 -1.17 24.17
C SER A 77 2.55 -1.35 23.31
N ASP A 78 2.70 -2.51 22.67
CA ASP A 78 3.82 -2.75 21.75
C ASP A 78 3.72 -1.86 20.52
N LEU A 79 2.52 -1.69 19.96
CA LEU A 79 2.27 -0.86 18.79
C LEU A 79 2.59 0.62 19.03
N VAL A 80 2.32 1.11 20.25
CA VAL A 80 2.74 2.46 20.67
C VAL A 80 4.26 2.58 20.65
N LEU A 81 4.99 1.66 21.29
CA LEU A 81 6.45 1.67 21.31
C LEU A 81 7.05 1.56 19.90
N PHE A 82 6.45 0.73 19.05
CA PHE A 82 6.91 0.55 17.67
C PHE A 82 6.73 1.83 16.84
N THR A 83 5.58 2.48 17.00
CA THR A 83 5.28 3.77 16.36
C THR A 83 6.24 4.86 16.81
N GLU A 84 6.55 4.94 18.11
CA GLU A 84 7.52 5.88 18.66
C GLU A 84 8.93 5.64 18.10
N ALA A 85 9.35 4.38 17.98
CA ALA A 85 10.65 4.04 17.43
C ALA A 85 10.80 4.44 15.95
N ILE A 86 9.73 4.29 15.16
CA ILE A 86 9.71 4.70 13.74
C ILE A 86 9.73 6.22 13.60
N GLN A 87 9.10 6.97 14.50
CA GLN A 87 9.19 8.43 14.51
C GLN A 87 10.63 8.91 14.72
N ARG A 88 11.37 8.26 15.63
CA ARG A 88 12.79 8.54 15.84
C ARG A 88 13.63 8.18 14.62
N TRP A 89 13.44 6.99 14.06
CA TRP A 89 14.14 6.47 12.87
C TRP A 89 15.67 6.44 13.03
N ASP A 90 16.12 5.86 14.14
CA ASP A 90 17.53 5.60 14.41
C ASP A 90 17.69 4.21 15.04
N LEU A 91 18.88 3.60 14.86
CA LEU A 91 19.12 2.23 15.33
C LEU A 91 19.04 2.09 16.85
N GLY A 92 19.25 3.17 17.62
CA GLY A 92 19.12 3.15 19.08
C GLY A 92 17.66 3.02 19.53
N ALA A 93 16.71 3.48 18.73
CA ALA A 93 15.28 3.31 19.02
C ALA A 93 14.85 1.84 19.11
N MET A 94 15.62 0.91 18.52
CA MET A 94 15.38 -0.52 18.63
C MET A 94 15.51 -1.07 20.05
N GLU A 95 16.27 -0.41 20.93
CA GLU A 95 16.45 -0.88 22.32
C GLU A 95 15.14 -0.83 23.13
N HIS A 96 14.17 -0.03 22.69
CA HIS A 96 12.93 0.23 23.41
C HIS A 96 11.71 -0.50 22.85
N ILE A 97 11.88 -1.32 21.80
CA ILE A 97 10.77 -2.10 21.21
C ILE A 97 10.89 -3.59 21.56
N PRO A 98 9.77 -4.34 21.57
CA PRO A 98 9.76 -5.78 21.76
C PRO A 98 10.69 -6.53 20.80
N GLU A 99 11.28 -7.62 21.28
CA GLU A 99 12.30 -8.39 20.54
C GLU A 99 11.82 -8.83 19.14
N TYR A 100 10.56 -9.27 19.01
CA TYR A 100 10.01 -9.70 17.73
C TYR A 100 9.87 -8.55 16.72
N MET A 101 9.66 -7.31 17.16
CA MET A 101 9.52 -6.15 16.28
C MET A 101 10.88 -5.64 15.76
N LYS A 102 11.98 -5.95 16.45
CA LYS A 102 13.33 -5.48 16.10
C LYS A 102 13.75 -5.91 14.70
N ILE A 103 13.45 -7.14 14.30
CA ILE A 103 13.79 -7.63 12.96
C ILE A 103 12.97 -6.90 11.88
N CYS A 104 11.70 -6.62 12.13
CA CYS A 104 10.86 -5.85 11.22
C CYS A 104 11.34 -4.40 11.12
N TYR A 105 11.69 -3.77 12.24
CA TYR A 105 12.29 -2.43 12.28
C TYR A 105 13.57 -2.37 11.43
N MET A 106 14.50 -3.32 11.65
CA MET A 106 15.77 -3.36 10.93
C MET A 106 15.56 -3.60 9.43
N ALA A 107 14.65 -4.52 9.07
CA ALA A 107 14.28 -4.79 7.69
C ALA A 107 13.76 -3.53 6.98
N LEU A 108 12.84 -2.81 7.63
CA LEU A 108 12.27 -1.56 7.15
C LEU A 108 13.33 -0.46 6.98
N TYR A 109 14.15 -0.26 8.01
CA TYR A 109 15.20 0.75 8.02
C TYR A 109 16.22 0.51 6.90
N ASN A 110 16.74 -0.72 6.77
CA ASN A 110 17.73 -1.06 5.77
C ASN A 110 17.17 -0.95 4.35
N THR A 111 15.99 -1.53 4.09
CA THR A 111 15.37 -1.49 2.76
C THR A 111 15.10 -0.05 2.32
N THR A 112 14.59 0.80 3.21
CA THR A 112 14.33 2.22 2.89
C THR A 112 15.61 2.99 2.58
N ASN A 113 16.70 2.72 3.31
CA ASN A 113 18.01 3.34 3.05
C ASN A 113 18.66 2.82 1.76
N GLU A 114 18.51 1.53 1.43
CA GLU A 114 18.97 0.97 0.15
C GLU A 114 18.25 1.61 -1.03
N ILE A 115 16.91 1.76 -0.94
CA ILE A 115 16.11 2.48 -1.94
C ILE A 115 16.59 3.93 -2.08
N SER A 116 16.78 4.61 -0.95
CA SER A 116 17.26 6.01 -0.94
C SER A 116 18.64 6.15 -1.57
N TYR A 117 19.56 5.22 -1.27
CA TYR A 117 20.89 5.18 -1.87
C TYR A 117 20.81 4.99 -3.39
N ARG A 118 19.94 4.09 -3.86
CA ARG A 118 19.72 3.87 -5.30
C ARG A 118 19.21 5.15 -5.98
N ILE A 119 18.22 5.83 -5.38
CA ILE A 119 17.67 7.07 -5.93
C ILE A 119 18.73 8.19 -5.97
N LEU A 120 19.57 8.28 -4.94
CA LEU A 120 20.69 9.22 -4.93
C LEU A 120 21.70 8.90 -6.03
N LYS A 121 22.03 7.62 -6.20
CA LYS A 121 22.99 7.16 -7.22
C LYS A 121 22.48 7.38 -8.65
N ASP A 122 21.22 7.03 -8.90
CA ASP A 122 20.66 7.02 -10.26
C ASP A 122 20.14 8.41 -10.67
N HIS A 123 19.60 9.19 -9.72
CA HIS A 123 18.91 10.46 -10.00
C HIS A 123 19.51 11.67 -9.28
N GLY A 124 20.48 11.49 -8.37
CA GLY A 124 21.14 12.59 -7.66
C GLY A 124 20.35 13.19 -6.49
N TRP A 125 19.24 12.58 -6.06
CA TRP A 125 18.36 13.12 -5.02
C TRP A 125 18.47 12.36 -3.70
N ASN A 126 18.68 13.11 -2.60
CA ASN A 126 18.51 12.56 -1.25
C ASN A 126 17.02 12.62 -0.86
N VAL A 127 16.36 11.47 -0.91
CA VAL A 127 14.92 11.33 -0.63
C VAL A 127 14.60 10.63 0.70
N VAL A 128 15.61 10.40 1.54
CA VAL A 128 15.41 9.78 2.88
C VAL A 128 14.30 10.48 3.67
N PRO A 129 14.21 11.83 3.73
CA PRO A 129 13.15 12.50 4.46
C PRO A 129 11.74 12.15 3.96
N GLN A 130 11.56 12.08 2.63
CA GLN A 130 10.28 11.79 2.00
C GLN A 130 9.85 10.35 2.25
N LEU A 131 10.77 9.39 2.07
CA LEU A 131 10.45 7.96 2.29
C LEU A 131 10.18 7.69 3.78
N LYS A 132 11.04 8.19 4.68
CA LYS A 132 10.85 8.12 6.15
C LYS A 132 9.48 8.66 6.56
N ARG A 133 9.08 9.83 6.05
CA ARG A 133 7.79 10.45 6.39
C ARG A 133 6.62 9.53 6.06
N THR A 134 6.64 8.88 4.88
CA THR A 134 5.55 7.98 4.50
C THR A 134 5.39 6.79 5.44
N TRP A 135 6.49 6.25 5.97
CA TRP A 135 6.46 5.19 6.97
C TRP A 135 5.98 5.70 8.34
N ILE A 136 6.39 6.88 8.76
CA ILE A 136 5.86 7.51 9.98
C ILE A 136 4.35 7.69 9.90
N ASP A 137 3.84 8.15 8.76
CA ASP A 137 2.41 8.36 8.54
C ASP A 137 1.64 7.04 8.55
N ILE A 138 2.17 5.98 7.93
CA ILE A 138 1.60 4.61 8.00
C ILE A 138 1.47 4.15 9.46
N PHE A 139 2.55 4.19 10.23
CA PHE A 139 2.55 3.69 11.61
C PHE A 139 1.58 4.47 12.50
N LYS A 140 1.51 5.79 12.33
CA LYS A 140 0.52 6.61 13.04
C LYS A 140 -0.91 6.24 12.67
N ALA A 141 -1.17 6.04 11.39
CA ALA A 141 -2.50 5.72 10.87
C ALA A 141 -2.95 4.30 11.29
N GLN A 142 -2.06 3.31 11.25
CA GLN A 142 -2.36 1.95 11.74
C GLN A 142 -2.53 1.93 13.27
N LEU A 143 -1.75 2.72 14.01
CA LEU A 143 -1.97 2.89 15.46
C LEU A 143 -3.34 3.53 15.75
N SER A 144 -3.82 4.44 14.91
CA SER A 144 -5.18 5.00 15.02
C SER A 144 -6.26 3.94 14.82
N GLU A 145 -6.11 3.06 13.82
CA GLU A 145 -7.04 1.94 13.59
C GLU A 145 -7.01 0.93 14.75
N ALA A 146 -5.83 0.56 15.24
CA ALA A 146 -5.69 -0.32 16.41
C ALA A 146 -6.35 0.27 17.67
N LYS A 147 -6.26 1.59 17.87
CA LYS A 147 -6.97 2.30 18.95
C LYS A 147 -8.48 2.23 18.76
N TRP A 148 -8.98 2.55 17.56
CA TRP A 148 -10.41 2.45 17.26
C TRP A 148 -10.97 1.07 17.55
N PHE A 149 -10.25 0.03 17.11
CA PHE A 149 -10.60 -1.35 17.40
C PHE A 149 -10.62 -1.64 18.91
N SER A 150 -9.57 -1.29 19.64
CA SER A 150 -9.46 -1.54 21.09
C SER A 150 -10.53 -0.82 21.93
N GLU A 151 -10.99 0.35 21.47
CA GLU A 151 -11.98 1.18 22.15
C GLU A 151 -13.42 0.86 21.68
N GLY A 152 -13.60 -0.02 20.68
CA GLY A 152 -14.89 -0.26 20.04
C GLY A 152 -15.45 0.97 19.32
N TYR A 153 -14.60 1.91 18.95
CA TYR A 153 -14.99 3.14 18.27
C TYR A 153 -15.17 2.90 16.77
N VAL A 154 -16.33 3.27 16.25
CA VAL A 154 -16.61 3.24 14.81
C VAL A 154 -16.55 4.68 14.27
N PRO A 155 -15.56 5.00 13.42
CA PRO A 155 -15.45 6.33 12.81
C PRO A 155 -16.58 6.60 11.80
N THR A 156 -16.73 7.87 11.40
CA THR A 156 -17.54 8.21 10.21
C THR A 156 -16.88 7.66 8.94
N GLN A 157 -17.65 7.43 7.88
CA GLN A 157 -17.08 6.87 6.63
C GLN A 157 -15.96 7.75 6.08
N GLU A 158 -16.10 9.08 6.12
CA GLU A 158 -15.06 9.99 5.62
C GLU A 158 -13.81 10.00 6.52
N GLN A 159 -13.98 9.90 7.85
CA GLN A 159 -12.84 9.81 8.77
C GLN A 159 -12.07 8.50 8.56
N TYR A 160 -12.79 7.38 8.44
CA TYR A 160 -12.22 6.08 8.10
C TYR A 160 -11.43 6.18 6.79
N LEU A 161 -12.06 6.65 5.71
CA LEU A 161 -11.42 6.70 4.39
C LEU A 161 -10.17 7.59 4.37
N ARG A 162 -10.16 8.72 5.09
CA ARG A 162 -8.96 9.56 5.18
C ARG A 162 -7.77 8.83 5.81
N ASN A 163 -8.01 8.05 6.86
CA ASN A 163 -6.99 7.20 7.48
C ASN A 163 -6.63 6.02 6.57
N GLY A 164 -7.66 5.39 6.00
CA GLY A 164 -7.62 4.23 5.12
C GLY A 164 -6.77 4.40 3.87
N VAL A 165 -6.67 5.62 3.32
CA VAL A 165 -5.72 5.92 2.22
C VAL A 165 -4.26 5.73 2.67
N THR A 166 -3.96 6.12 3.90
CA THR A 166 -2.62 6.03 4.48
C THR A 166 -2.31 4.59 4.86
N THR A 167 -3.21 3.91 5.58
CA THR A 167 -3.03 2.50 5.99
C THR A 167 -3.04 1.54 4.81
N GLY A 168 -3.81 1.84 3.76
CA GLY A 168 -3.76 1.12 2.48
C GLY A 168 -2.48 1.36 1.67
N GLY A 169 -1.51 2.10 2.21
CA GLY A 169 -0.18 2.27 1.62
C GLY A 169 -0.11 3.18 0.40
N THR A 170 -1.19 3.87 0.02
CA THR A 170 -1.23 4.62 -1.26
C THR A 170 -0.22 5.76 -1.29
N TYR A 171 -0.18 6.58 -0.24
CA TYR A 171 0.77 7.69 -0.16
C TYR A 171 2.22 7.21 -0.16
N MET A 172 2.50 6.14 0.57
CA MET A 172 3.80 5.49 0.57
C MET A 172 4.17 5.01 -0.84
N ALA A 173 3.29 4.26 -1.49
CA ALA A 173 3.57 3.67 -2.78
C ALA A 173 3.82 4.72 -3.85
N LEU A 174 3.00 5.79 -3.89
CA LEU A 174 3.11 6.85 -4.89
C LEU A 174 4.30 7.78 -4.63
N VAL A 175 4.66 8.08 -3.39
CA VAL A 175 5.89 8.84 -3.10
C VAL A 175 7.14 8.03 -3.41
N HIS A 176 7.19 6.74 -3.04
CA HIS A 176 8.30 5.85 -3.41
C HIS A 176 8.41 5.74 -4.93
N ALA A 177 7.29 5.50 -5.62
CA ALA A 177 7.20 5.48 -7.07
C ALA A 177 7.76 6.75 -7.71
N PHE A 178 7.31 7.92 -7.26
CA PHE A 178 7.74 9.21 -7.78
C PHE A 178 9.26 9.37 -7.70
N CYS A 179 9.84 9.05 -6.53
CA CYS A 179 11.27 9.17 -6.31
C CYS A 179 12.08 8.12 -7.10
N LEU A 180 11.59 6.88 -7.18
CA LEU A 180 12.22 5.78 -7.94
C LEU A 180 12.23 6.05 -9.45
N MET A 181 11.17 6.63 -9.99
CA MET A 181 11.10 6.98 -11.41
C MET A 181 12.09 8.09 -11.78
N GLY A 182 12.38 9.03 -10.87
CA GLY A 182 13.28 10.17 -11.11
C GLY A 182 12.76 11.20 -12.13
N GLN A 183 11.62 10.94 -12.77
CA GLN A 183 11.06 11.75 -13.85
C GLN A 183 10.35 12.98 -13.28
N GLY A 184 10.96 14.15 -13.45
CA GLY A 184 10.41 15.42 -12.97
C GLY A 184 10.58 15.65 -11.47
N VAL A 185 11.54 14.96 -10.83
CA VAL A 185 11.93 15.22 -9.45
C VAL A 185 12.72 16.53 -9.37
N THR A 186 12.16 17.51 -8.67
CA THR A 186 12.75 18.80 -8.33
C THR A 186 12.43 19.12 -6.87
N LYS A 187 13.00 20.19 -6.32
CA LYS A 187 12.64 20.64 -4.96
C LYS A 187 11.17 21.02 -4.87
N GLU A 188 10.65 21.64 -5.92
CA GLU A 188 9.27 22.09 -6.03
C GLU A 188 8.32 20.90 -6.10
N THR A 189 8.60 19.91 -6.97
CA THR A 189 7.72 18.73 -7.09
C THR A 189 7.81 17.80 -5.89
N LEU A 190 8.95 17.74 -5.20
CA LEU A 190 9.06 17.06 -3.90
C LEU A 190 8.27 17.80 -2.81
N ALA A 191 8.30 19.13 -2.79
CA ALA A 191 7.52 19.94 -1.85
C ALA A 191 6.01 19.78 -2.09
N MET A 192 5.57 19.56 -3.33
CA MET A 192 4.18 19.25 -3.66
C MET A 192 3.70 17.91 -3.09
N MET A 193 4.59 17.06 -2.59
CA MET A 193 4.21 15.86 -1.85
C MET A 193 3.82 16.17 -0.39
N GLU A 194 3.88 17.44 0.04
CA GLU A 194 3.50 17.92 1.36
C GLU A 194 2.60 19.17 1.31
N PRO A 195 1.29 19.07 1.65
CA PRO A 195 0.55 17.84 1.94
C PRO A 195 0.47 16.92 0.71
N TYR A 196 0.09 15.65 0.93
CA TYR A 196 -0.06 14.71 -0.20
C TYR A 196 -1.05 15.26 -1.25
N PRO A 197 -0.76 15.09 -2.55
CA PRO A 197 -1.64 15.54 -3.62
C PRO A 197 -3.03 14.91 -3.53
N ASN A 198 -4.08 15.68 -3.82
CA ASN A 198 -5.46 15.16 -3.92
C ASN A 198 -5.58 14.01 -4.92
N LEU A 199 -4.75 14.00 -5.97
CA LEU A 199 -4.62 12.88 -6.90
C LEU A 199 -4.36 11.56 -6.18
N PHE A 200 -3.43 11.56 -5.22
CA PHE A 200 -3.07 10.37 -4.45
C PHE A 200 -4.21 9.99 -3.50
N SER A 201 -4.84 10.99 -2.87
CA SER A 201 -6.00 10.77 -2.01
C SER A 201 -7.16 10.12 -2.75
N CYS A 202 -7.48 10.61 -3.95
CA CYS A 202 -8.57 10.08 -4.76
C CYS A 202 -8.28 8.65 -5.23
N SER A 203 -7.08 8.40 -5.76
CA SER A 203 -6.64 7.06 -6.13
C SER A 203 -6.66 6.09 -4.94
N GLY A 204 -6.24 6.54 -3.76
CA GLY A 204 -6.18 5.71 -2.57
C GLY A 204 -7.55 5.44 -1.97
N LYS A 205 -8.50 6.37 -2.07
CA LYS A 205 -9.90 6.11 -1.70
C LYS A 205 -10.49 5.02 -2.59
N ILE A 206 -10.21 5.05 -3.90
CA ILE A 206 -10.63 3.96 -4.81
C ILE A 206 -10.00 2.63 -4.39
N LEU A 207 -8.71 2.62 -4.06
CA LEU A 207 -8.03 1.42 -3.57
C LEU A 207 -8.71 0.86 -2.32
N ARG A 208 -8.85 1.68 -1.27
CA ARG A 208 -9.43 1.26 0.01
C ARG A 208 -10.85 0.75 -0.15
N LEU A 209 -11.68 1.41 -0.96
CA LEU A 209 -13.07 0.96 -1.18
C LEU A 209 -13.14 -0.37 -1.92
N TRP A 210 -12.22 -0.66 -2.84
CA TRP A 210 -12.14 -1.97 -3.50
C TRP A 210 -11.63 -3.05 -2.55
N ASP A 211 -10.61 -2.74 -1.78
CA ASP A 211 -10.06 -3.59 -0.72
C ASP A 211 -11.18 -4.01 0.24
N ASP A 212 -11.86 -3.06 0.90
CA ASP A 212 -12.97 -3.35 1.81
C ASP A 212 -14.09 -4.18 1.15
N LEU A 213 -14.42 -3.92 -0.12
CA LEU A 213 -15.42 -4.72 -0.84
C LEU A 213 -15.00 -6.20 -0.96
N GLY A 214 -13.70 -6.44 -1.16
CA GLY A 214 -13.10 -7.76 -1.35
C GLY A 214 -12.75 -8.49 -0.04
N THR A 215 -12.43 -7.76 1.04
CA THR A 215 -11.85 -8.34 2.27
C THR A 215 -12.75 -8.25 3.51
N ALA A 216 -13.75 -7.35 3.54
CA ALA A 216 -14.51 -7.05 4.76
C ALA A 216 -15.11 -8.29 5.47
N ARG A 217 -15.50 -9.32 4.73
CA ARG A 217 -16.05 -10.54 5.33
C ARG A 217 -14.99 -11.30 6.12
N GLU A 218 -13.82 -11.53 5.52
CA GLU A 218 -12.71 -12.24 6.17
C GLU A 218 -12.18 -11.43 7.37
N GLU A 219 -12.13 -10.11 7.23
CA GLU A 219 -11.69 -9.17 8.28
C GLU A 219 -12.64 -9.13 9.48
N GLN A 220 -13.95 -9.14 9.23
CA GLN A 220 -14.96 -9.22 10.30
C GLN A 220 -14.90 -10.55 11.04
N GLU A 221 -14.69 -11.67 10.33
CA GLU A 221 -14.60 -13.00 10.93
C GLU A 221 -13.36 -13.14 11.85
N ARG A 222 -12.24 -12.48 11.53
CA ARG A 222 -11.03 -12.46 12.38
C ARG A 222 -11.07 -11.42 13.52
N GLY A 223 -11.97 -10.44 13.44
CA GLY A 223 -12.13 -9.38 14.43
C GLY A 223 -11.17 -8.21 14.20
N ASP A 224 -11.44 -7.45 13.14
CA ASP A 224 -10.69 -6.25 12.75
C ASP A 224 -11.49 -4.96 12.99
N VAL A 225 -10.89 -3.79 12.70
CA VAL A 225 -11.57 -2.49 12.68
C VAL A 225 -12.73 -2.47 11.67
N ALA A 226 -13.76 -1.67 11.95
CA ALA A 226 -14.90 -1.52 11.06
C ALA A 226 -14.46 -1.04 9.65
N SER A 227 -14.84 -1.80 8.63
CA SER A 227 -14.63 -1.46 7.22
C SER A 227 -15.43 -0.22 6.78
N SER A 228 -15.18 0.35 5.60
CA SER A 228 -16.00 1.45 5.07
C SER A 228 -17.48 1.07 4.88
N ILE A 229 -17.79 -0.21 4.68
CA ILE A 229 -19.15 -0.75 4.59
C ILE A 229 -19.84 -0.58 5.95
N GLU A 230 -19.20 -1.05 7.01
CA GLU A 230 -19.72 -0.95 8.38
C GLU A 230 -19.80 0.49 8.88
N CYS A 231 -18.77 1.30 8.61
CA CYS A 231 -18.78 2.72 8.94
C CYS A 231 -20.00 3.41 8.32
N TYR A 232 -20.29 3.12 7.04
CA TYR A 232 -21.45 3.67 6.35
C TYR A 232 -22.78 3.17 6.92
N MET A 233 -22.90 1.85 7.17
CA MET A 233 -24.09 1.26 7.76
C MET A 233 -24.40 1.85 9.13
N ARG A 234 -23.38 2.04 9.96
CA ARG A 234 -23.49 2.67 11.29
C ARG A 234 -23.87 4.14 11.19
N GLU A 235 -23.21 4.89 10.31
CA GLU A 235 -23.45 6.34 10.15
C GLU A 235 -24.85 6.65 9.61
N LYS A 236 -25.38 5.80 8.70
CA LYS A 236 -26.71 5.99 8.09
C LYS A 236 -27.82 5.14 8.72
N THR A 237 -27.49 4.35 9.75
CA THR A 237 -28.43 3.43 10.41
C THR A 237 -29.07 2.44 9.41
N ILE A 238 -28.27 1.92 8.48
CA ILE A 238 -28.69 0.95 7.46
C ILE A 238 -28.41 -0.46 7.98
N SER A 239 -29.39 -1.36 7.87
CA SER A 239 -29.24 -2.77 8.27
C SER A 239 -28.90 -3.71 7.10
N CYS A 240 -29.09 -3.27 5.86
CA CYS A 240 -28.86 -4.05 4.65
C CYS A 240 -27.43 -3.87 4.13
N GLU A 241 -26.58 -4.90 4.24
CA GLU A 241 -25.20 -4.86 3.74
C GLU A 241 -25.15 -4.64 2.22
N GLU A 242 -26.07 -5.24 1.45
CA GLU A 242 -26.13 -5.06 -0.01
C GLU A 242 -26.37 -3.59 -0.42
N GLU A 243 -27.17 -2.86 0.37
CA GLU A 243 -27.38 -1.42 0.16
C GLU A 243 -26.09 -0.64 0.40
N ALA A 244 -25.35 -0.97 1.47
CA ALA A 244 -24.06 -0.37 1.76
C ALA A 244 -23.03 -0.69 0.67
N ARG A 245 -22.89 -1.95 0.25
CA ARG A 245 -22.02 -2.36 -0.87
C ARG A 245 -22.38 -1.63 -2.16
N LYS A 246 -23.66 -1.42 -2.44
CA LYS A 246 -24.11 -0.62 -3.60
C LYS A 246 -23.68 0.84 -3.50
N HIS A 247 -23.79 1.46 -2.31
CA HIS A 247 -23.28 2.81 -2.05
C HIS A 247 -21.75 2.88 -2.26
N ILE A 248 -20.99 1.92 -1.74
CA ILE A 248 -19.53 1.85 -1.95
C ILE A 248 -19.18 1.83 -3.45
N ARG A 249 -19.85 0.96 -4.24
CA ARG A 249 -19.65 0.91 -5.70
C ARG A 249 -20.03 2.23 -6.39
N GLN A 250 -21.04 2.96 -5.91
CA GLN A 250 -21.38 4.29 -6.42
C GLN A 250 -20.31 5.33 -6.07
N LEU A 251 -19.77 5.29 -4.84
CA LEU A 251 -18.69 6.17 -4.41
C LEU A 251 -17.42 5.95 -5.25
N ILE A 252 -17.06 4.70 -5.54
CA ILE A 252 -15.96 4.35 -6.46
C ILE A 252 -16.19 4.99 -7.84
N ARG A 253 -17.40 4.91 -8.40
CA ARG A 253 -17.73 5.55 -9.70
C ARG A 253 -17.56 7.06 -9.65
N SER A 254 -18.02 7.71 -8.58
CA SER A 254 -17.86 9.16 -8.40
C SER A 254 -16.40 9.56 -8.29
N LEU A 255 -15.59 8.81 -7.53
CA LEU A 255 -14.14 9.04 -7.41
C LEU A 255 -13.43 8.85 -8.75
N TRP A 256 -13.85 7.89 -9.59
CA TRP A 256 -13.31 7.75 -10.95
C TRP A 256 -13.59 8.99 -11.82
N VAL A 257 -14.75 9.61 -11.70
CA VAL A 257 -15.08 10.86 -12.41
C VAL A 257 -14.15 11.98 -11.94
N GLU A 258 -13.95 12.12 -10.62
CA GLU A 258 -13.03 13.10 -10.04
C GLU A 258 -11.58 12.87 -10.50
N LEU A 259 -11.09 11.63 -10.39
CA LEU A 259 -9.74 11.24 -10.79
C LEU A 259 -9.48 11.52 -12.27
N ASN A 260 -10.45 11.21 -13.14
CA ASN A 260 -10.36 11.54 -14.57
C ASN A 260 -10.37 13.05 -14.82
N GLY A 261 -11.15 13.82 -14.06
CA GLY A 261 -11.16 15.28 -14.13
C GLY A 261 -9.80 15.91 -13.81
N MET A 262 -9.06 15.31 -12.86
CA MET A 262 -7.70 15.76 -12.52
C MET A 262 -6.69 15.56 -13.66
N LEU A 263 -6.95 14.68 -14.63
CA LEU A 263 -6.09 14.48 -15.81
C LEU A 263 -6.22 15.59 -16.85
N VAL A 264 -7.38 16.24 -16.89
CA VAL A 264 -7.70 17.28 -17.88
C VAL A 264 -7.25 18.66 -17.39
N ALA A 265 -7.08 18.81 -16.07
CA ALA A 265 -6.53 20.03 -15.48
C ALA A 265 -5.05 20.21 -15.86
N PRO A 266 -4.53 21.46 -15.95
CA PRO A 266 -3.10 21.71 -16.14
C PRO A 266 -2.29 20.94 -15.10
N ALA A 267 -1.50 19.97 -15.55
CA ALA A 267 -0.82 19.04 -14.67
C ALA A 267 0.30 19.76 -13.90
N ALA A 268 0.13 19.89 -12.58
CA ALA A 268 1.18 20.37 -11.70
C ALA A 268 2.22 19.27 -11.39
N LEU A 269 1.86 18.00 -11.60
CA LEU A 269 2.71 16.83 -11.38
C LEU A 269 3.16 16.19 -12.71
N PRO A 270 4.33 15.52 -12.75
CA PRO A 270 4.77 14.79 -13.93
C PRO A 270 3.78 13.72 -14.41
N ALA A 271 3.63 13.58 -15.73
CA ALA A 271 2.69 12.64 -16.32
C ALA A 271 2.89 11.18 -15.87
N SER A 272 4.13 10.78 -15.57
CA SER A 272 4.44 9.43 -15.11
C SER A 272 3.82 9.10 -13.75
N ILE A 273 3.87 10.03 -12.79
CA ILE A 273 3.24 9.81 -11.48
C ILE A 273 1.72 9.94 -11.55
N VAL A 274 1.21 10.74 -12.48
CA VAL A 274 -0.22 10.78 -12.79
C VAL A 274 -0.71 9.42 -13.30
N ASN A 275 0.02 8.84 -14.27
CA ASN A 275 -0.29 7.51 -14.80
C ASN A 275 -0.16 6.41 -13.75
N ALA A 276 0.88 6.44 -12.91
CA ALA A 276 1.05 5.48 -11.83
C ALA A 276 -0.11 5.56 -10.81
N SER A 277 -0.62 6.75 -10.53
CA SER A 277 -1.81 6.93 -9.66
C SER A 277 -3.04 6.29 -10.29
N LEU A 278 -3.31 6.54 -11.58
CA LEU A 278 -4.43 5.88 -12.28
C LEU A 278 -4.30 4.36 -12.26
N ASN A 279 -3.10 3.87 -12.52
CA ASN A 279 -2.83 2.44 -12.58
C ASN A 279 -2.96 1.78 -11.21
N LEU A 280 -2.61 2.46 -10.11
CA LEU A 280 -2.87 2.00 -8.75
C LEU A 280 -4.37 1.78 -8.51
N ALA A 281 -5.22 2.75 -8.87
CA ALA A 281 -6.67 2.63 -8.76
C ALA A 281 -7.23 1.46 -9.61
N ARG A 282 -6.73 1.26 -10.83
CA ARG A 282 -7.10 0.11 -11.69
C ARG A 282 -6.65 -1.22 -11.10
N THR A 283 -5.44 -1.26 -10.56
CA THR A 283 -4.84 -2.47 -9.99
C THR A 283 -5.64 -2.93 -8.77
N ALA A 284 -6.07 -1.99 -7.91
CA ALA A 284 -6.94 -2.31 -6.79
C ALA A 284 -8.23 -3.01 -7.22
N GLN A 285 -8.88 -2.48 -8.26
CA GLN A 285 -10.05 -3.15 -8.83
C GLN A 285 -9.72 -4.57 -9.31
N VAL A 286 -8.63 -4.78 -10.04
CA VAL A 286 -8.25 -6.12 -10.53
C VAL A 286 -7.97 -7.09 -9.37
N VAL A 287 -7.32 -6.61 -8.31
CA VAL A 287 -6.93 -7.43 -7.17
C VAL A 287 -8.13 -7.84 -6.33
N TYR A 288 -9.06 -6.91 -6.05
CA TYR A 288 -10.15 -7.13 -5.09
C TYR A 288 -11.53 -7.35 -5.70
N GLN A 289 -11.71 -7.11 -7.01
CA GLN A 289 -12.96 -7.42 -7.69
C GLN A 289 -13.06 -8.94 -7.91
N HIS A 290 -13.55 -9.66 -6.91
CA HIS A 290 -13.90 -11.06 -7.01
C HIS A 290 -15.37 -11.22 -7.43
N GLY A 291 -15.64 -12.10 -8.40
CA GLY A 291 -16.90 -12.86 -8.39
C GLY A 291 -17.94 -12.65 -9.48
N ASP A 292 -18.01 -11.55 -10.24
CA ASP A 292 -19.21 -11.36 -11.11
C ASP A 292 -18.97 -11.15 -12.62
N ASP A 293 -17.74 -10.85 -13.10
CA ASP A 293 -17.50 -10.59 -14.54
C ASP A 293 -16.06 -10.91 -15.03
N SER A 294 -15.22 -11.57 -14.22
CA SER A 294 -13.82 -11.82 -14.55
C SER A 294 -13.56 -13.24 -15.07
N THR A 295 -12.78 -13.37 -16.16
CA THR A 295 -12.29 -14.68 -16.64
C THR A 295 -11.18 -15.27 -15.75
N VAL A 296 -10.75 -14.51 -14.73
CA VAL A 296 -9.77 -14.89 -13.70
C VAL A 296 -10.42 -14.61 -12.35
N THR A 297 -10.66 -15.66 -11.57
CA THR A 297 -11.46 -15.58 -10.34
C THR A 297 -10.64 -15.27 -9.09
N SER A 298 -9.31 -15.15 -9.19
CA SER A 298 -8.44 -14.91 -8.04
C SER A 298 -7.11 -14.26 -8.40
N VAL A 299 -6.49 -13.63 -7.40
CA VAL A 299 -5.11 -13.07 -7.48
C VAL A 299 -4.11 -14.13 -7.95
N ASN A 300 -4.22 -15.36 -7.44
CA ASN A 300 -3.40 -16.49 -7.89
C ASN A 300 -3.59 -16.80 -9.37
N GLY A 301 -4.81 -16.73 -9.89
CA GLY A 301 -5.06 -16.88 -11.31
C GLY A 301 -4.38 -15.81 -12.17
N HIS A 302 -4.27 -14.58 -11.67
CA HIS A 302 -3.54 -13.51 -12.36
C HIS A 302 -2.03 -13.76 -12.36
N ILE A 303 -1.48 -14.19 -11.22
CA ILE A 303 -0.07 -14.58 -11.07
C ILE A 303 0.29 -15.69 -12.07
N GLU A 304 -0.51 -16.76 -12.12
CA GLU A 304 -0.29 -17.88 -13.03
C GLU A 304 -0.30 -17.44 -14.50
N ARG A 305 -1.33 -16.70 -14.92
CA ARG A 305 -1.46 -16.25 -16.31
C ARG A 305 -0.37 -15.26 -16.71
N LEU A 306 -0.04 -14.29 -15.86
CA LEU A 306 0.90 -13.22 -16.23
C LEU A 306 2.35 -13.69 -16.18
N PHE A 307 2.72 -14.50 -15.20
CA PHE A 307 4.12 -14.81 -14.93
C PHE A 307 4.58 -16.18 -15.40
N TYR A 308 3.68 -17.16 -15.53
CA TYR A 308 4.08 -18.55 -15.79
C TYR A 308 3.51 -19.13 -17.08
N ASN A 309 2.35 -18.66 -17.55
CA ASN A 309 1.71 -19.16 -18.77
C ASN A 309 2.08 -18.30 -20.00
N PRO A 310 2.86 -18.81 -20.97
CA PRO A 310 3.19 -18.06 -22.18
C PRO A 310 1.96 -17.85 -23.06
N LEU A 311 1.88 -16.71 -23.73
CA LEU A 311 0.92 -16.52 -24.81
C LEU A 311 1.35 -17.40 -26.00
N THR A 312 0.46 -18.27 -26.45
CA THR A 312 0.60 -19.08 -27.66
C THR A 312 0.36 -18.27 -28.90
#